data_AF-S4PE22-F1
#
_entry.id   AF-S4PE22-F1
#
_cell.length_a   1.000
_cell.length_b   1.000
_cell.length_c   1.000
_cell.angle_alpha   90.00
_cell.angle_beta   90.00
_cell.angle_gamma   90.00
#
_symmetry.space_group_name_H-M   'P 1'
#
loop_
_entity.id
_entity.type
_entity.pdbx_description
1 polymer ?
#
loop_
_entity_poly.entity_id
_entity_poly.type
_entity_poly.pdbx_seq_one_letter_code
_entity_poly.pdbx_strand_id
1 'polypeptide(L)' 'APGLQATTVLDSRSLSVRGVTTLEGVRRNLFGCTDREENRRFVERELARQLELDSQRWGFDFANETPLPGAQRFAW' A
#
# COMPACT_ATOMS: atom_id res chain seq x y z
N ALA A 1 51.78 -15.02 9.87
CA ALA A 1 50.56 -14.31 10.29
C ALA A 1 49.39 -15.29 10.23
N PRO A 2 48.75 -15.63 11.36
CA PRO A 2 47.57 -16.48 11.36
C PRO A 2 46.34 -15.60 11.06
N GLY A 3 45.56 -15.99 10.07
CA GLY A 3 44.31 -15.32 9.68
C GLY A 3 43.23 -16.35 9.40
N LEU A 4 42.90 -17.17 10.40
CA LEU A 4 41.59 -17.82 10.44
C LEU A 4 40.55 -16.71 10.62
N GLN A 5 39.55 -16.64 9.75
CA GLN A 5 38.12 -16.73 10.07
C GLN A 5 37.35 -16.85 8.75
N ALA A 6 37.15 -18.08 8.29
CA ALA A 6 36.15 -18.37 7.28
C ALA A 6 34.79 -18.26 7.97
N THR A 7 34.03 -17.20 7.65
CA THR A 7 32.65 -16.99 8.10
C THR A 7 31.83 -18.22 7.73
N THR A 8 31.39 -18.95 8.75
CA THR A 8 30.58 -20.15 8.61
C THR A 8 29.26 -19.80 7.93
N VAL A 9 29.05 -20.40 6.76
CA VAL A 9 27.77 -20.50 6.06
C VAL A 9 26.66 -20.84 7.05
N LEU A 10 25.59 -20.03 7.06
CA LEU A 10 24.36 -20.28 7.78
C LEU A 10 23.76 -21.62 7.32
N ASP A 11 23.91 -22.65 8.15
CA ASP A 11 23.22 -23.93 7.98
C ASP A 11 21.73 -23.71 8.22
N SER A 12 21.01 -23.43 7.13
CA SER A 12 19.57 -23.27 7.12
C SER A 12 18.91 -24.65 7.11
N ARG A 13 19.12 -25.43 8.17
CA ARG A 13 18.28 -26.59 8.49
C ARG A 13 16.91 -26.12 8.96
N SER A 14 16.16 -25.55 8.03
CA SER A 14 14.72 -25.39 8.14
C SER A 14 14.09 -26.76 7.91
N LEU A 15 14.05 -27.56 8.97
CA LEU A 15 13.20 -28.73 9.04
C LEU A 15 11.75 -28.24 8.87
N SER A 16 11.19 -28.45 7.68
CA SER A 16 9.77 -28.19 7.45
C SER A 16 8.95 -29.20 8.25
N VAL A 17 8.60 -28.81 9.47
CA VAL A 17 7.49 -29.41 10.20
C VAL A 17 6.22 -29.01 9.43
N ARG A 18 5.70 -29.98 8.68
CA ARG A 18 4.41 -29.88 8.00
C ARG A 18 3.34 -29.51 9.04
N GLY A 19 2.80 -28.30 8.95
CA GLY A 19 1.57 -27.92 9.65
C GLY A 19 1.60 -26.60 10.44
N VAL A 20 2.76 -26.00 10.69
CA VAL A 20 2.84 -24.71 11.40
C VAL A 20 3.70 -23.75 10.61
N THR A 21 3.06 -22.80 9.93
CA THR A 21 3.76 -21.67 9.31
C THR A 21 4.27 -20.76 10.43
N THR A 22 5.58 -20.74 10.65
CA THR A 22 6.21 -19.74 11.52
C THR A 22 6.14 -18.37 10.84
N LEU A 23 6.05 -17.29 11.62
CA LEU A 23 6.04 -15.93 11.08
C LEU A 23 7.25 -15.66 10.16
N GLU A 24 8.41 -16.23 10.49
CA GLU A 24 9.63 -16.15 9.69
C GLU A 24 9.52 -16.83 8.32
N GLY A 25 8.74 -17.92 8.22
CA GLY A 25 8.51 -18.61 6.95
C GLY A 25 7.59 -17.87 5.97
N VAL A 26 6.79 -16.91 6.47
CA VAL A 26 5.77 -16.21 5.68
C VAL A 26 6.09 -14.73 5.47
N ARG A 27 6.75 -14.07 6.43
CA ARG A 27 7.07 -12.63 6.36
C ARG A 27 8.23 -12.38 5.41
N ARG A 28 7.90 -12.12 4.15
CA ARG A 28 8.86 -11.75 3.11
C ARG A 28 8.32 -10.62 2.25
N ASN A 29 9.23 -9.82 1.70
CA ASN A 29 8.87 -8.87 0.67
C ASN A 29 8.66 -9.65 -0.65
N LEU A 30 7.47 -9.51 -1.26
CA LEU A 30 7.10 -10.26 -2.45
C LEU A 30 7.65 -9.65 -3.75
N PHE A 31 7.81 -8.32 -3.80
CA PHE A 31 8.10 -7.57 -5.05
C PHE A 31 9.23 -6.55 -4.91
N GLY A 32 9.98 -6.58 -3.82
CA GLY A 32 11.07 -5.65 -3.53
C GLY A 32 10.63 -4.37 -2.80
N CYS A 33 11.62 -3.55 -2.45
CA CYS A 33 11.38 -2.28 -1.77
C CYS A 33 10.62 -1.31 -2.68
N THR A 34 9.56 -0.69 -2.17
CA THR A 34 8.80 0.32 -2.90
C THR A 34 9.18 1.73 -2.44
N ASP A 35 9.11 2.71 -3.35
CA ASP A 35 9.20 4.12 -3.01
C ASP A 35 7.93 4.55 -2.24
N ARG A 36 8.10 4.84 -0.95
CA ARG A 36 7.00 5.18 -0.07
C ARG A 36 6.36 6.52 -0.41
N GLU A 37 7.17 7.47 -0.88
CA GLU A 37 6.69 8.83 -1.16
C GLU A 37 5.96 8.86 -2.51
N GLU A 38 6.46 8.15 -3.51
CA GLU A 38 5.74 8.02 -4.78
C GLU A 38 4.41 7.27 -4.60
N ASN A 39 4.39 6.20 -3.79
CA ASN A 39 3.14 5.50 -3.46
C ASN A 39 2.13 6.44 -2.80
N ARG A 40 2.58 7.26 -1.85
CA ARG A 40 1.71 8.23 -1.16
C ARG A 40 1.12 9.24 -2.15
N ARG A 41 1.96 9.83 -2.99
CA ARG A 41 1.54 10.76 -4.05
C ARG A 41 0.60 10.13 -5.06
N PHE A 42 0.83 8.86 -5.41
CA PHE A 42 -0.07 8.12 -6.29
C PHE A 42 -1.46 7.97 -5.68
N VAL A 43 -1.53 7.52 -4.42
CA VAL A 43 -2.81 7.36 -3.70
C VAL A 43 -3.53 8.69 -3.54
N GLU A 44 -2.83 9.75 -3.10
CA GLU A 44 -3.42 11.08 -2.92
C GLU A 44 -4.01 11.63 -4.22
N ARG A 45 -3.29 11.49 -5.35
CA ARG A 45 -3.78 11.91 -6.67
C ARG A 45 -5.02 11.13 -7.10
N GLU A 46 -5.00 9.82 -6.92
CA GLU A 46 -6.10 8.96 -7.35
C GLU A 46 -7.37 9.22 -6.51
N LEU A 47 -7.23 9.43 -5.20
CA LEU A 47 -8.34 9.81 -4.33
C LEU A 47 -8.92 11.18 -4.70
N ALA A 48 -8.08 12.18 -4.96
CA ALA A 48 -8.54 13.50 -5.39
C ALA A 48 -9.30 13.45 -6.72
N ARG A 49 -8.82 12.63 -7.67
CA ARG A 49 -9.48 12.40 -8.95
C ARG A 49 -10.86 11.76 -8.78
N GLN A 50 -10.97 10.75 -7.91
CA GLN A 50 -12.24 10.08 -7.63
C GLN A 50 -13.23 11.05 -6.98
N LEU A 51 -12.77 11.82 -6.00
CA LEU A 51 -13.57 12.84 -5.32
C LEU A 51 -14.16 13.84 -6.32
N GLU A 52 -13.35 14.37 -7.24
CA GLU A 52 -13.83 15.32 -8.25
C GLU A 52 -14.88 14.69 -9.17
N LEU A 53 -14.62 13.48 -9.67
CA LEU A 53 -15.57 12.79 -10.56
C LEU A 53 -16.91 12.52 -9.87
N ASP A 54 -16.87 12.10 -8.61
CA ASP A 54 -18.08 11.87 -7.84
C ASP A 54 -18.80 13.19 -7.54
N SER A 55 -18.07 14.25 -7.19
CA SER A 55 -18.67 15.56 -6.94
C SER A 55 -19.45 16.05 -8.16
N GLN A 56 -18.87 15.94 -9.36
CA GLN A 56 -19.56 16.32 -10.61
C GLN A 56 -20.73 15.39 -10.94
N ARG A 57 -20.56 14.07 -10.73
CA ARG A 57 -21.59 13.06 -11.02
C ARG A 57 -22.85 13.23 -10.17
N TRP A 58 -22.66 13.64 -8.92
CA TRP A 58 -23.73 13.80 -7.95
C TRP A 58 -24.16 15.27 -7.79
N GLY A 59 -23.40 16.23 -8.29
CA GLY A 59 -23.70 17.66 -8.11
C GLY A 59 -23.55 18.08 -6.64
N PHE A 60 -22.61 17.48 -5.90
CA PHE A 60 -22.42 17.68 -4.47
C PHE A 60 -20.94 17.73 -4.12
N ASP A 61 -20.51 18.76 -3.39
CA ASP A 61 -19.14 18.87 -2.89
C ASP A 61 -19.02 18.09 -1.57
N PHE A 62 -18.42 16.90 -1.66
CA PHE A 62 -18.21 16.04 -0.51
C PHE A 62 -17.16 16.55 0.49
N ALA A 63 -16.26 17.46 0.07
CA ALA A 63 -15.24 18.00 0.97
C ALA A 63 -15.81 19.09 1.89
N ASN A 64 -16.71 19.92 1.36
CA ASN A 64 -17.36 20.99 2.12
C ASN A 64 -18.76 20.62 2.61
N GLU A 65 -19.25 19.42 2.28
CA GLU A 65 -20.59 18.92 2.61
C GLU A 65 -21.71 19.85 2.12
N THR A 66 -21.54 20.41 0.91
CA THR A 66 -22.51 21.35 0.32
C THR A 66 -22.88 20.97 -1.10
N PRO A 67 -24.13 21.22 -1.55
CA PRO A 67 -24.50 21.03 -2.95
C PRO A 67 -23.64 21.91 -3.88
N LEU A 68 -23.27 21.40 -5.05
CA LEU A 68 -22.60 22.22 -6.06
C LEU A 68 -23.57 23.25 -6.64
N PRO A 69 -23.11 24.47 -6.94
CA PRO A 69 -23.95 25.50 -7.53
C PRO A 69 -24.41 25.12 -8.95
N GLY A 70 -25.56 25.66 -9.37
CA GLY A 70 -26.10 25.49 -10.72
C GLY A 70 -27.30 24.55 -10.83
N ALA A 71 -27.78 24.34 -12.05
CA ALA A 71 -28.86 23.40 -12.32
C ALA A 71 -28.32 21.96 -12.25
N GLN A 72 -28.62 21.27 -11.16
CA GLN A 72 -28.14 19.90 -10.90
C GLN A 72 -29.28 18.88 -11.05
N ARG A 73 -28.90 17.61 -11.26
CA ARG A 73 -29.86 16.49 -11.39
C ARG A 73 -30.66 16.23 -10.11
N PHE A 74 -30.07 16.53 -8.95
CA PHE A 74 -30.67 16.27 -7.65
C PHE A 74 -30.84 17.57 -6.88
N ALA A 75 -31.87 17.61 -6.03
CA ALA A 75 -32.01 18.59 -4.97
C ALA A 75 -31.45 17.97 -3.69
N TRP A 76 -30.38 18.56 -3.17
CA TRP A 76 -29.65 18.12 -1.98
C TRP A 76 -29.95 19.04 -0.79
#